data_AF-A0A419FUV1-F1
#
_entry.id   AF-A0A419FUV1-F1
#
_cell.length_a   1.000
_cell.length_b   1.000
_cell.length_c   1.000
_cell.angle_alpha   90.00
_cell.angle_beta   90.00
_cell.angle_gamma   90.00
#
_symmetry.space_group_name_H-M   'P 1'
#
loop_
_entity.id
_entity.type
_entity.pdbx_description
1 polymer ?
#
loop_
_entity_poly.entity_id
_entity_poly.type
_entity_poly.pdbx_seq_one_letter_code
_entity_poly.pdbx_strand_id
1 'polypeptide(L)'
;MSMPKISACEVADCSYNADKKCHTLAITVGDSSCAMCDTFTKASKKGGDPSTIGGVGACRSDNCRFNTSLECTAGSILVGLHSGHADCKTFASK
;
A
#
# COMPACT_ATOMS: atom_id res chain seq x y z
N MET A 1 16.83 7.86 2.76
CA MET A 1 15.65 7.57 1.92
C MET A 1 14.41 7.89 2.73
N SER A 2 13.37 8.44 2.09
CA SER A 2 12.09 8.73 2.76
C SER A 2 11.08 7.65 2.39
N MET A 3 10.24 7.26 3.34
CA MET A 3 9.19 6.25 3.14
C MET A 3 8.17 6.77 2.10
N PRO A 4 7.99 6.11 0.94
CA PRO A 4 7.04 6.55 -0.08
C PRO A 4 5.64 6.63 0.49
N LYS A 5 4.98 7.77 0.33
CA LYS A 5 3.62 7.96 0.84
C LYS A 5 2.59 7.29 -0.05
N ILE A 6 1.50 6.86 0.56
CA ILE A 6 0.31 6.42 -0.14
C ILE A 6 -0.48 7.67 -0.50
N SER A 7 -0.46 8.05 -1.78
CA SER A 7 -1.13 9.26 -2.26
C SER A 7 -2.65 9.13 -2.22
N ALA A 8 -3.17 7.93 -2.48
CA ALA A 8 -4.56 7.60 -2.24
C ALA A 8 -4.77 6.09 -2.02
N CYS A 9 -5.82 5.75 -1.29
CA CYS A 9 -6.34 4.41 -1.11
C CYS A 9 -7.79 4.36 -1.57
N GLU A 10 -8.06 3.68 -2.69
CA GLU A 10 -9.40 3.56 -3.28
C GLU A 10 -10.17 2.34 -2.77
N VAL A 11 -9.56 1.55 -1.90
CA VAL A 11 -10.17 0.34 -1.34
C VAL A 11 -11.12 0.73 -0.21
N ALA A 12 -12.40 0.92 -0.55
CA ALA A 12 -13.43 1.40 0.38
C ALA A 12 -13.62 0.48 1.61
N ASP A 13 -13.47 -0.83 1.42
CA ASP A 13 -13.63 -1.85 2.47
C ASP A 13 -12.42 -1.96 3.43
N CYS A 14 -11.36 -1.18 3.21
CA CYS A 14 -10.16 -1.24 4.05
C CYS A 14 -10.39 -0.50 5.38
N SER A 15 -10.09 -1.16 6.51
CA SER A 15 -10.22 -0.60 7.86
C SER A 15 -9.31 0.61 8.12
N TYR A 16 -8.17 0.71 7.40
CA TYR A 16 -7.25 1.85 7.48
C TYR A 16 -7.59 2.98 6.51
N ASN A 17 -8.60 2.80 5.65
CA ASN A 17 -9.00 3.82 4.69
C ASN A 17 -10.12 4.70 5.26
N ALA A 18 -9.85 6.00 5.29
CA ALA A 18 -10.84 7.05 5.53
C ALA A 18 -10.51 8.24 4.61
N ASP A 19 -11.54 8.77 3.95
CA ASP A 19 -11.42 9.90 3.00
C ASP A 19 -10.41 9.66 1.87
N LYS A 20 -10.35 8.42 1.37
CA LYS A 20 -9.40 7.95 0.35
C LYS A 20 -7.93 8.08 0.77
N LYS A 21 -7.66 8.21 2.08
CA LYS A 21 -6.32 8.28 2.67
C LYS A 21 -6.08 7.05 3.53
N CYS A 22 -4.87 6.51 3.44
CA CYS A 22 -4.46 5.39 4.28
C CYS A 22 -3.89 5.92 5.60
N HIS A 23 -4.50 5.54 6.72
CA HIS A 23 -4.19 6.05 8.07
C HIS A 23 -3.33 5.09 8.89
N THR A 24 -2.76 4.04 8.28
CA THR A 24 -1.73 3.24 8.94
C THR A 24 -0.38 3.95 8.91
N LEU A 25 0.55 3.61 9.79
CA LEU A 25 1.93 4.15 9.75
C LEU A 25 2.67 3.69 8.48
N ALA A 26 2.59 2.40 8.19
CA ALA A 26 3.23 1.78 7.05
C ALA A 26 2.42 0.59 6.53
N ILE A 27 2.59 0.28 5.24
CA ILE A 27 2.12 -0.93 4.60
C ILE A 27 3.29 -1.77 4.10
N THR A 28 3.03 -3.06 3.89
CA THR A 28 3.88 -3.92 3.07
C THR A 28 3.23 -4.12 1.71
N VAL A 29 4.00 -3.96 0.64
CA VAL A 29 3.57 -4.23 -0.73
C VAL A 29 4.24 -5.50 -1.25
N GLY A 30 3.49 -6.53 -1.56
CA GLY A 30 3.93 -7.66 -2.37
C GLY A 30 3.65 -9.02 -1.76
N ASP A 31 3.16 -9.90 -2.63
CA ASP A 31 3.16 -11.35 -2.51
C ASP A 31 4.00 -11.95 -3.68
N SER A 32 4.30 -13.25 -3.62
CA SER A 32 5.03 -14.03 -4.63
C SER A 32 4.54 -13.83 -6.08
N SER A 33 3.27 -13.44 -6.28
CA SER A 33 2.63 -13.37 -7.59
C SER A 33 2.14 -11.98 -8.02
N CYS A 34 1.97 -11.04 -7.08
CA CYS A 34 1.35 -9.74 -7.33
C CYS A 34 1.75 -8.68 -6.30
N ALA A 35 1.61 -7.41 -6.64
CA ALA A 35 1.95 -6.29 -5.77
C ALA A 35 0.81 -5.94 -4.80
N MET A 36 0.31 -6.92 -4.05
CA MET A 36 -0.76 -6.72 -3.05
C MET A 36 -0.30 -5.81 -1.91
N CYS A 37 -1.24 -5.08 -1.32
CA CYS A 37 -1.08 -4.40 -0.03
C CYS A 37 -1.44 -5.39 1.08
N ASP A 38 -0.43 -6.01 1.71
CA ASP A 38 -0.63 -7.05 2.72
C ASP A 38 -1.24 -6.52 4.02
N THR A 39 -1.21 -5.20 4.19
CA THR A 39 -1.82 -4.50 5.33
C THR A 39 -3.32 -4.29 5.14
N PHE A 40 -3.86 -4.60 3.96
CA PHE A 40 -5.30 -4.57 3.74
C PHE A 40 -6.02 -5.45 4.77
N THR A 41 -6.90 -4.81 5.52
CA THR A 41 -7.71 -5.46 6.56
C THR A 41 -9.15 -5.08 6.30
N LYS A 42 -10.03 -6.09 6.17
CA LYS A 42 -11.48 -5.90 6.07
C LYS A 42 -12.11 -6.24 7.41
N ALA A 43 -12.38 -5.23 8.21
CA ALA A 43 -13.04 -5.36 9.51
C ALA A 43 -14.01 -4.20 9.76
N SER A 44 -15.04 -4.43 10.57
CA SER A 44 -16.03 -3.42 10.95
C SER A 44 -15.42 -2.25 11.73
N LYS A 45 -14.32 -2.50 12.47
CA LYS A 45 -13.58 -1.50 13.22
C LYS A 45 -12.63 -0.74 12.28
N LYS A 46 -12.60 0.61 12.40
CA LYS A 46 -11.58 1.45 11.79
C LYS A 46 -10.26 1.36 12.55
N GLY A 47 -9.16 1.31 11.81
CA GLY A 47 -7.80 1.21 12.34
C GLY A 47 -6.92 2.36 11.88
N GLY A 48 -5.74 2.45 12.48
CA GLY A 48 -4.76 3.50 12.18
C GLY A 48 -4.93 4.75 13.03
N ASP A 49 -4.14 5.75 12.68
CA ASP A 49 -4.11 7.07 13.30
C ASP A 49 -4.63 8.12 12.29
N PRO A 50 -5.74 8.84 12.57
CA PRO A 50 -6.35 9.78 11.64
C PRO A 50 -5.45 10.96 11.21
N SER A 51 -4.38 11.23 11.97
CA SER A 51 -3.42 12.30 11.65
C SER A 51 -2.29 11.83 10.73
N THR A 52 -2.22 10.52 10.44
CA THR A 52 -1.16 9.89 9.69
C THR A 52 -1.54 9.69 8.22
N ILE A 53 -0.58 9.95 7.32
CA ILE A 53 -0.61 9.44 5.96
C ILE A 53 0.39 8.30 5.86
N GLY A 54 -0.12 7.10 5.61
CA GLY A 54 0.67 5.89 5.54
C GLY A 54 1.67 5.91 4.39
N GLY A 55 2.75 5.16 4.58
CA GLY A 55 3.75 4.93 3.56
C GLY A 55 4.02 3.45 3.30
N VAL A 56 4.93 3.17 2.37
CA VAL A 56 5.40 1.81 2.09
C VAL A 56 6.60 1.53 2.98
N GLY A 57 6.41 0.68 3.98
CA GLY A 57 7.48 0.25 4.89
C GLY A 57 8.34 -0.88 4.32
N ALA A 58 7.80 -1.67 3.40
CA ALA A 58 8.54 -2.69 2.67
C ALA A 58 7.87 -2.98 1.31
N CYS A 59 8.68 -3.24 0.28
CA CYS A 59 8.24 -3.74 -1.01
C CYS A 59 8.87 -5.12 -1.26
N ARG A 60 8.06 -6.18 -1.15
CA ARG A 60 8.45 -7.58 -1.34
C ARG A 60 8.18 -8.10 -2.75
N SER A 61 7.65 -7.27 -3.65
CA SER A 61 7.42 -7.66 -5.03
C SER A 61 8.75 -7.63 -5.82
N ASP A 62 9.34 -8.80 -6.05
CA ASP A 62 10.67 -8.95 -6.68
C ASP A 62 10.76 -8.33 -8.08
N ASN A 63 9.69 -8.49 -8.85
CA ASN A 63 9.59 -7.96 -10.22
C ASN A 63 9.23 -6.47 -10.27
N CYS A 64 9.07 -5.77 -9.14
CA CYS A 64 8.74 -4.34 -9.15
C CYS A 64 9.95 -3.47 -9.51
N ARG A 65 9.82 -2.61 -10.54
CA ARG A 65 10.88 -1.68 -10.96
C ARG A 65 11.29 -0.65 -9.91
N PHE A 66 10.43 -0.41 -8.92
CA PHE A 66 10.68 0.52 -7.82
C PHE A 66 11.27 -0.15 -6.58
N ASN A 67 11.37 -1.47 -6.57
CA ASN A 67 11.91 -2.23 -5.46
C ASN A 67 13.44 -2.26 -5.52
N THR A 68 14.06 -1.60 -4.56
CA THR A 68 15.51 -1.62 -4.32
C THR A 68 15.77 -2.14 -2.92
N SER A 69 16.36 -3.33 -2.80
CA SER A 69 16.69 -3.95 -1.50
C SER A 69 15.49 -4.08 -0.55
N LEU A 70 14.33 -4.49 -1.07
CA LEU A 70 13.05 -4.60 -0.36
C LEU A 70 12.44 -3.26 0.06
N GLU A 71 13.00 -2.14 -0.40
CA GLU A 71 12.50 -0.80 -0.14
C GLU A 71 11.88 -0.21 -1.41
N CYS A 72 10.71 0.41 -1.28
CA CYS A 72 10.08 1.10 -2.40
C CYS A 72 10.76 2.45 -2.64
N THR A 73 11.08 2.75 -3.90
CA THR A 73 11.72 4.00 -4.34
C THR A 73 10.80 4.90 -5.17
N ALA A 74 9.53 4.52 -5.35
CA ALA A 74 8.55 5.37 -6.00
C ALA A 74 8.33 6.68 -5.22
N GLY A 75 7.99 7.78 -5.90
CA GLY A 75 7.71 9.05 -5.22
C GLY A 75 6.47 8.99 -4.30
N SER A 76 5.43 8.29 -4.77
CA SER A 76 4.25 7.91 -3.99
C SER A 76 3.57 6.71 -4.65
N ILE A 77 2.63 6.07 -3.95
CA ILE A 77 1.86 4.96 -4.52
C ILE A 77 0.34 5.16 -4.39
N LEU A 78 -0.39 4.58 -5.34
CA LEU A 78 -1.84 4.42 -5.30
C LEU A 78 -2.17 2.98 -4.89
N VAL A 79 -3.07 2.82 -3.93
CA VAL A 79 -3.64 1.51 -3.57
C VAL A 79 -5.07 1.43 -4.09
N GLY A 80 -5.41 0.35 -4.80
CA GLY A 80 -6.73 0.16 -5.41
C GLY A 80 -7.18 -1.28 -5.34
N LEU A 81 -8.47 -1.52 -5.53
CA LEU A 81 -9.04 -2.87 -5.47
C LEU A 81 -8.77 -3.62 -6.79
N HIS A 82 -8.40 -4.89 -6.70
CA HIS A 82 -8.25 -5.78 -7.83
C HIS A 82 -8.57 -7.22 -7.39
N SER A 83 -9.54 -7.85 -8.06
CA SER A 83 -9.95 -9.24 -7.80
C SER A 83 -10.22 -9.57 -6.31
N GLY A 84 -10.72 -8.61 -5.53
CA GLY A 84 -11.03 -8.78 -4.11
C GLY A 84 -9.88 -8.48 -3.14
N HIS A 85 -8.68 -8.19 -3.65
CA HIS A 85 -7.52 -7.79 -2.86
C HIS A 85 -7.15 -6.34 -3.14
N ALA A 86 -6.48 -5.70 -2.17
CA ALA A 86 -5.92 -4.38 -2.36
C ALA A 86 -4.56 -4.52 -3.03
N ASP A 87 -4.34 -3.81 -4.13
CA ASP A 87 -3.10 -3.85 -4.91
C ASP A 87 -2.46 -2.46 -4.98
N CYS A 88 -1.13 -2.43 -5.01
CA CYS A 88 -0.36 -1.26 -5.41
C CYS A 88 -0.54 -1.02 -6.91
N LYS A 89 -1.38 -0.06 -7.28
CA LYS A 89 -1.66 0.31 -8.68
C LYS A 89 -0.50 1.05 -9.34
N THR A 90 0.47 1.50 -8.55
CA THR A 90 1.73 2.10 -9.04
C THR A 90 2.76 1.04 -9.42
N PHE A 91 2.53 -0.24 -9.09
CA PHE A 91 3.39 -1.32 -9.54
C PHE A 91 3.65 -1.25 -11.04
N ALA A 92 4.91 -1.48 -11.41
CA ALA A 92 5.26 -1.81 -12.78
C ALA A 92 6.39 -2.82 -12.75
N SER A 93 6.34 -3.78 -13.66
CA SER A 93 7.37 -4.80 -13.77
C SER A 93 8.69 -4.19 -14.26
N LYS A 94 9.79 -4.85 -13.88
CA LYS A 94 11.12 -4.69 -14.51
C LYS A 94 11.09 -5.17 -15.96
#